data_AF-A0A956U542-F1
#
_entry.id   AF-A0A956U542-F1
#
_cell.length_a   1.000
_cell.length_b   1.000
_cell.length_c   1.000
_cell.angle_alpha   90.00
_cell.angle_beta   90.00
_cell.angle_gamma   90.00
#
_symmetry.space_group_name_H-M   'P 1'
#
loop_
_entity.id
_entity.type
_entity.pdbx_description
1 polymer ?
#
loop_
_entity_poly.entity_id
_entity_poly.type
_entity_poly.pdbx_seq_one_letter_code
_entity_poly.pdbx_strand_id
1 'polypeptide(L)'
;MSKQLFASLLLLVSLAAPGFYESAAAGPRSMVLSGNEAGGNVQEVLRRVKWHTNLNSALGEAHRKNKMVLWIHMIGKVDGAT
;
A
#
# COMPACT_ATOMS: atom_id res chain seq x y z
N MET A 1 -37.12 17.89 30.00
CA MET A 1 -35.83 18.62 29.90
C MET A 1 -34.71 17.69 30.34
N SER A 2 -34.24 16.76 29.48
CA SER A 2 -33.26 15.72 29.92
C SER A 2 -32.71 14.80 28.80
N LYS A 3 -32.53 15.27 27.56
CA LYS A 3 -31.99 14.40 26.48
C LYS A 3 -30.69 14.88 25.83
N GLN A 4 -30.17 16.05 26.22
CA GLN A 4 -28.93 16.60 25.63
C GLN A 4 -27.67 16.34 26.45
N LEU A 5 -27.78 15.73 27.63
CA LEU A 5 -26.62 15.48 28.50
C LEU A 5 -25.93 14.12 28.28
N PHE A 6 -26.53 13.20 27.54
CA PHE A 6 -25.94 11.88 27.29
C PHE A 6 -25.05 11.81 26.03
N ALA A 7 -25.23 12.71 25.07
CA ALA A 7 -24.51 12.67 23.81
C ALA A 7 -23.07 13.23 23.91
N SER A 8 -22.79 14.10 24.89
CA SER A 8 -21.49 14.76 25.02
C SER A 8 -20.43 13.93 25.75
N LEU A 9 -20.78 12.80 26.38
CA LEU A 9 -19.83 11.98 27.14
C LEU A 9 -19.14 10.90 26.30
N LEU A 10 -19.64 10.60 25.09
CA LEU A 10 -19.07 9.58 24.20
C LEU A 10 -17.98 10.11 23.25
N LEU A 11 -17.75 11.42 23.20
CA LEU A 11 -16.80 12.05 22.26
C LEU A 11 -15.40 12.31 22.84
N LEU A 12 -15.11 11.86 24.07
CA LEU A 12 -13.88 12.19 24.81
C LEU A 12 -12.87 11.04 24.95
N VAL A 13 -13.09 9.86 24.36
CA VAL A 13 -12.21 8.69 24.50
C VAL A 13 -11.59 8.27 23.15
N SER A 14 -10.99 9.21 22.41
CA SER A 14 -10.21 8.83 21.22
C SER A 14 -8.89 9.57 21.03
N LEU A 15 -8.42 10.31 22.04
CA LEU A 15 -7.24 11.16 21.88
C LEU A 15 -6.13 10.90 22.91
N ALA A 16 -5.78 9.64 23.19
CA ALA A 16 -4.50 9.30 23.82
C ALA A 16 -4.24 7.78 23.79
N ALA A 17 -4.01 7.22 22.61
CA ALA A 17 -3.16 6.05 22.52
C ALA A 17 -1.86 6.49 21.84
N PRO A 18 -0.81 6.91 22.59
CA PRO A 18 0.54 6.81 22.08
C PRO A 18 0.89 5.32 22.02
N GLY A 19 0.26 4.62 21.08
CA GLY A 19 0.62 3.27 20.73
C GLY A 19 2.00 3.33 20.11
N PHE A 20 3.00 2.95 20.92
CA PHE A 20 4.27 2.37 20.53
C PHE A 20 4.54 2.43 19.03
N TYR A 21 5.09 3.55 18.56
CA TYR A 21 5.87 3.55 17.33
C TYR A 21 7.15 2.79 17.68
N GLU A 22 7.09 1.46 17.60
CA GLU A 22 8.29 0.65 17.53
C GLU A 22 9.03 1.13 16.29
N SER A 23 10.03 1.99 16.52
CA SER A 23 10.98 2.40 15.50
C SER A 23 11.63 1.11 15.03
N ALA A 24 11.14 0.57 13.92
CA ALA A 24 11.78 -0.52 13.23
C ALA A 24 13.20 -0.02 12.93
N ALA A 25 14.15 -0.42 13.77
CA ALA A 25 15.55 -0.16 13.53
C ALA A 25 15.85 -0.78 12.17
N ALA A 26 16.03 0.08 11.15
CA ALA A 26 16.50 -0.31 9.85
C ALA A 26 17.97 -0.73 10.03
N GLY A 27 18.17 -1.94 10.55
CA GLY A 27 19.48 -2.58 10.59
C GLY A 27 20.01 -2.64 9.15
N PRO A 28 21.34 -2.51 8.95
CA PRO A 28 21.91 -2.52 7.62
C PRO A 28 21.81 -3.93 7.06
N ARG A 29 20.69 -4.23 6.39
CA ARG A 29 20.52 -5.44 5.62
C ARG A 29 20.77 -5.06 4.17
N SER A 30 22.03 -5.04 3.76
CA SER A 30 22.36 -5.16 2.34
C SER A 30 22.05 -6.60 1.92
N MET A 31 20.77 -6.96 1.90
CA MET A 31 20.30 -8.19 1.31
C MET A 31 20.28 -7.96 -0.20
N VAL A 32 21.47 -8.04 -0.79
CA VAL A 32 21.59 -8.09 -2.25
C VAL A 32 20.97 -9.42 -2.66
N LEU A 33 19.83 -9.35 -3.35
CA LEU A 33 19.20 -10.54 -3.92
C LEU A 33 20.11 -11.12 -5.01
N SER A 34 20.18 -12.44 -5.09
CA SER A 34 20.79 -13.07 -6.27
C SER A 34 19.96 -12.75 -7.52
N GLY A 35 20.58 -12.78 -8.70
CA GLY A 35 19.87 -12.54 -9.97
C GLY A 35 18.69 -13.50 -10.19
N ASN A 36 18.82 -14.76 -9.77
CA ASN A 36 17.75 -15.75 -9.87
C ASN A 36 16.58 -15.42 -8.96
N GLU A 37 16.84 -15.02 -7.71
CA GLU A 37 15.79 -14.60 -6.78
C GLU A 37 15.09 -13.33 -7.26
N ALA A 38 15.86 -12.34 -7.74
CA ALA A 38 15.30 -11.12 -8.31
C ALA A 38 14.41 -11.42 -9.52
N GLY A 39 14.89 -12.25 -10.46
CA GLY A 39 14.12 -12.68 -11.61
C GLY A 39 12.84 -13.44 -11.24
N GLY A 40 12.93 -14.39 -10.31
CA GLY A 40 11.77 -15.13 -9.81
C GLY A 40 10.72 -14.23 -9.15
N ASN A 41 11.16 -13.28 -8.32
CA ASN A 41 10.28 -12.32 -7.67
C ASN A 41 9.57 -11.39 -8.67
N VAL A 42 10.29 -10.91 -9.68
CA VAL A 42 9.72 -10.10 -10.76
C VAL A 42 8.64 -10.87 -11.50
N GLN A 43 8.92 -12.10 -11.92
CA GLN A 43 7.93 -12.94 -12.61
C GLN A 43 6.68 -13.18 -11.76
N GLU A 44 6.85 -13.40 -10.46
CA GLU A 44 5.70 -13.62 -9.58
C GLU A 44 4.86 -12.36 -9.39
N VAL A 45 5.48 -11.18 -9.27
CA VAL A 45 4.78 -9.90 -9.20
C VAL A 45 4.03 -9.63 -10.50
N LEU A 46 4.65 -9.86 -11.65
CA LEU A 46 4.03 -9.65 -12.96
C LEU A 46 2.84 -10.59 -13.20
N ARG A 47 2.91 -11.83 -12.67
CA ARG A 47 1.82 -12.80 -12.78
C ARG A 47 0.66 -12.51 -11.83
N ARG A 48 0.93 -12.07 -10.60
CA ARG A 48 -0.11 -11.86 -9.57
C ARG A 48 -0.85 -10.54 -9.71
N VAL A 49 -0.18 -9.51 -10.21
CA VAL A 49 -0.75 -8.17 -10.35
C VAL A 49 -1.37 -8.03 -11.73
N LYS A 50 -2.64 -7.63 -11.78
CA LYS A 50 -3.26 -7.21 -13.04
C LYS A 50 -2.78 -5.80 -13.38
N TRP A 51 -1.84 -5.72 -14.32
CA TRP A 51 -1.31 -4.45 -14.79
C TRP A 51 -2.26 -3.78 -15.79
N HIS A 52 -2.62 -2.54 -15.53
CA HIS A 52 -3.40 -1.73 -16.47
C HIS A 52 -2.45 -0.84 -17.28
N THR A 53 -2.63 -0.79 -18.60
CA THR A 53 -1.81 0.01 -19.52
C THR A 53 -2.31 1.45 -19.69
N ASN A 54 -3.46 1.79 -19.10
CA ASN A 54 -4.03 3.14 -19.15
C ASN A 54 -4.70 3.50 -17.82
N LEU A 55 -4.64 4.79 -17.48
CA LEU A 55 -5.11 5.32 -16.20
C LEU A 55 -6.63 5.19 -16.03
N ASN A 56 -7.42 5.42 -17.08
CA ASN A 56 -8.89 5.37 -17.00
C ASN A 56 -9.40 3.97 -16.60
N SER A 57 -8.81 2.92 -17.16
CA SER A 57 -9.15 1.54 -16.80
C SER A 57 -8.77 1.21 -15.36
N ALA A 58 -7.62 1.70 -14.89
CA ALA A 58 -7.17 1.53 -13.51
C ALA A 58 -8.11 2.23 -12.52
N LEU A 59 -8.47 3.49 -12.80
CA LEU A 59 -9.42 4.26 -12.00
C LEU A 59 -10.79 3.58 -11.95
N GLY A 60 -11.33 3.13 -13.09
CA GLY A 60 -12.62 2.44 -13.12
C GLY A 60 -12.63 1.12 -12.33
N GLU A 61 -11.52 0.38 -12.31
CA GLU A 61 -11.41 -0.83 -11.48
C GLU A 61 -11.20 -0.51 -9.99
N ALA A 62 -10.37 0.48 -9.68
CA ALA A 62 -10.12 0.96 -8.32
C ALA A 62 -11.40 1.47 -7.65
N HIS A 63 -12.22 2.24 -8.37
CA HIS A 63 -13.49 2.77 -7.87
C HIS A 63 -14.48 1.64 -7.57
N ARG A 64 -14.62 0.66 -8.47
CA ARG A 64 -15.48 -0.52 -8.25
C ARG A 64 -15.05 -1.38 -7.07
N LYS A 65 -13.75 -1.42 -6.78
CA LYS A 65 -13.16 -2.25 -5.72
C LYS A 65 -12.88 -1.49 -4.42
N ASN A 66 -13.19 -0.19 -4.38
CA ASN A 66 -12.82 0.72 -3.29
C ASN A 66 -11.32 0.63 -2.91
N LYS A 67 -10.44 0.67 -3.93
CA LYS A 67 -8.98 0.60 -3.77
C LYS A 67 -8.32 1.87 -4.29
N MET A 68 -7.07 2.09 -3.87
CA MET A 68 -6.21 3.14 -4.41
C MET A 68 -5.59 2.72 -5.74
N VAL A 69 -5.19 3.71 -6.55
CA VAL A 69 -4.38 3.50 -7.76
C VAL A 69 -2.92 3.82 -7.45
N LEU A 70 -2.04 2.88 -7.74
CA LEU A 70 -0.61 3.12 -7.88
C LEU A 70 -0.29 3.29 -9.37
N TRP A 71 0.27 4.44 -9.74
CA TRP A 71 0.63 4.75 -11.12
C TRP A 71 2.14 4.90 -11.24
N ILE A 72 2.76 4.05 -12.07
CA ILE A 72 4.21 3.98 -12.22
C ILE A 72 4.57 4.41 -13.65
N HIS A 73 5.34 5.48 -13.77
CA HIS A 73 6.05 5.81 -15.00
C HIS A 73 7.44 5.19 -14.95
N MET A 74 7.73 4.28 -15.88
CA MET A 74 8.99 3.57 -15.98
C MET A 74 9.61 3.78 -17.36
N ILE A 75 10.94 3.88 -17.40
CA ILE A 75 11.72 3.77 -18.62
C ILE A 75 12.30 2.35 -18.66
N GLY A 76 12.03 1.61 -19.73
CA GLY A 76 12.39 0.19 -19.85
C GLY A 76 11.22 -0.76 -19.58
N LYS A 77 11.50 -2.06 -19.49
CA LYS A 77 10.50 -3.09 -19.20
C LYS A 77 10.51 -3.46 -17.73
N VAL A 78 9.32 -3.66 -17.18
CA VAL A 78 9.13 -4.04 -15.76
C VAL A 78 9.65 -5.45 -15.44
N ASP A 79 9.86 -6.29 -16.46
CA ASP A 79 10.48 -7.61 -16.34
C ASP A 79 12.02 -7.56 -16.25
N GLY A 80 12.62 -6.37 -16.34
CA GLY A 80 14.07 -6.18 -16.33
C GLY A 80 14.77 -6.58 -17.62
N ALA A 81 14.04 -6.97 -18.67
CA ALA A 81 14.62 -7.19 -19.98
C ALA A 81 15.04 -5.85 -20.60
N THR A 82 16.33 -5.74 -20.93
CA THR A 82 16.94 -4.60 -21.62
C THR A 82 16.79 -4.72 -23.12
#